data_AF-A0A0X3V2R8-F1
#
_entry.id   AF-A0A0X3V2R8-F1
#
_cell.length_a   1.000
_cell.length_b   1.000
_cell.length_c   1.000
_cell.angle_alpha   90.00
_cell.angle_beta   90.00
_cell.angle_gamma   90.00
#
_symmetry.space_group_name_H-M   'P 1'
#
loop_
_entity.id
_entity.type
_entity.pdbx_description
1 polymer ?
#
loop_
_entity_poly.entity_id
_entity_poly.type
_entity_poly.pdbx_seq_one_letter_code
_entity_poly.pdbx_strand_id
1 'polypeptide(L)'
;MWRSRKALAGLTQWVIDWGIPFSAVITVLYGLAARTTSPSAVYRTLTLIDAPEHVLLWIASVVGWLAVPAVIGGVAGHVIATRIQSVKAMSTSALFRRRGWGARLRPPSRIDYLGAYFHGTLAEQEFVDAFVRVAHRNDWNMAQDHWEVLIRDTMSTQQFAKLDRHECLRQAQDVTRIHARPPALVGLCLVCVARKP
;
A
#
# COMPACT_ATOMS: atom_id res chain seq x y z
N MET A 1 -20.81 3.96 -27.39
CA MET A 1 -19.64 3.76 -26.50
C MET A 1 -20.08 3.98 -25.06
N TRP A 2 -20.44 2.92 -24.33
CA TRP A 2 -20.98 3.01 -22.98
C TRP A 2 -19.82 3.05 -21.97
N ARG A 3 -19.57 4.22 -21.36
CA ARG A 3 -18.55 4.36 -20.31
C ARG A 3 -19.06 3.66 -19.04
N SER A 4 -18.43 2.53 -18.71
CA SER A 4 -18.67 1.76 -17.49
C SER A 4 -18.57 2.66 -16.24
N ARG A 5 -19.69 2.83 -15.53
CA ARG A 5 -19.73 3.49 -14.21
C ARG A 5 -19.22 2.59 -13.07
N LYS A 6 -18.62 1.43 -13.39
CA LYS A 6 -18.15 0.46 -12.38
C LYS A 6 -17.02 1.00 -11.49
N ALA A 7 -16.30 2.04 -11.91
CA ALA A 7 -15.28 2.68 -11.07
C ALA A 7 -15.88 3.44 -9.87
N LEU A 8 -17.13 3.92 -9.96
CA LEU A 8 -17.86 4.52 -8.84
C LEU A 8 -18.68 3.51 -8.04
N ALA A 9 -18.96 2.33 -8.61
CA ALA A 9 -19.86 1.36 -8.00
C ALA A 9 -19.41 0.90 -6.60
N GLY A 10 -18.11 0.69 -6.36
CA GLY A 10 -17.65 0.18 -5.06
C GLY A 10 -17.91 1.12 -3.87
N LEU A 11 -17.57 2.41 -4.00
CA LEU A 11 -17.77 3.38 -2.92
C LEU A 11 -19.23 3.80 -2.83
N THR A 12 -19.89 4.07 -3.95
CA THR A 12 -21.30 4.45 -3.94
C THR A 12 -22.16 3.33 -3.38
N GLN A 13 -21.87 2.07 -3.70
CA GLN A 13 -22.60 0.92 -3.17
C GLN A 13 -22.25 0.65 -1.70
N TRP A 14 -20.99 0.82 -1.26
CA TRP A 14 -20.67 0.78 0.18
C TRP A 14 -21.36 1.89 0.98
N VAL A 15 -21.43 3.12 0.44
CA VAL A 15 -22.15 4.22 1.06
C VAL A 15 -23.65 3.92 1.13
N ILE A 16 -24.23 3.31 0.09
CA ILE A 16 -25.64 2.93 0.10
C ILE A 16 -25.90 1.77 1.09
N ASP A 17 -25.11 0.71 1.02
CA ASP A 17 -25.32 -0.52 1.78
C ASP A 17 -24.96 -0.38 3.26
N TRP A 18 -23.98 0.47 3.59
CA TRP A 18 -23.49 0.63 4.97
C TRP A 18 -23.54 2.08 5.44
N GLY A 19 -23.16 3.05 4.61
CA GLY A 19 -23.16 4.46 5.01
C GLY A 19 -24.56 5.02 5.33
N ILE A 20 -25.59 4.67 4.55
CA ILE A 20 -26.97 5.11 4.79
C ILE A 20 -27.53 4.47 6.07
N PRO A 21 -27.45 3.14 6.28
CA PRO A 21 -27.87 2.52 7.53
C PRO A 21 -27.12 3.07 8.75
N PHE A 22 -25.79 3.22 8.67
CA PHE A 22 -25.00 3.78 9.78
C PHE A 22 -25.40 5.22 10.12
N SER A 23 -25.55 6.08 9.10
CA SER A 23 -25.95 7.48 9.32
C SER A 23 -27.37 7.59 9.88
N ALA A 24 -28.29 6.71 9.47
CA ALA A 24 -29.63 6.62 10.03
C ALA A 24 -29.59 6.23 11.52
N VAL A 25 -28.82 5.19 11.88
CA VAL A 25 -28.66 4.75 13.29
C VAL A 25 -28.05 5.87 14.14
N ILE A 26 -27.00 6.53 13.65
CA ILE A 26 -26.36 7.65 14.36
C ILE A 26 -27.34 8.81 14.54
N THR A 27 -28.13 9.15 13.52
CA THR A 27 -29.09 10.26 13.59
C THR A 27 -30.23 9.97 14.57
N VAL A 28 -30.73 8.73 14.60
CA VAL A 28 -31.75 8.30 15.57
C VAL A 28 -31.18 8.34 16.99
N LEU A 29 -29.99 7.80 17.22
CA LEU A 29 -29.33 7.83 18.53
C LEU A 29 -29.05 9.26 19.00
N TYR A 30 -28.55 10.11 18.10
CA TYR A 30 -28.31 11.52 18.38
C TYR A 30 -29.60 12.24 18.75
N GLY A 31 -30.68 12.02 18.00
CA GLY A 31 -31.99 12.61 18.29
C GLY A 31 -32.58 12.17 19.63
N LEU A 32 -32.42 10.89 20.00
CA LEU A 32 -32.88 10.36 21.28
C LEU A 32 -32.06 10.91 22.45
N ALA A 33 -30.73 10.95 22.33
CA ALA A 33 -29.84 11.48 23.36
C ALA A 33 -29.97 13.02 23.51
N ALA A 34 -30.22 13.73 22.41
CA ALA A 34 -30.41 15.18 22.43
C ALA A 34 -31.71 15.58 23.14
N ARG A 35 -32.71 14.70 23.20
CA ARG A 35 -33.96 14.92 23.96
C ARG A 35 -33.76 14.80 25.48
N THR A 36 -32.77 14.03 25.93
CA THR A 36 -32.50 13.83 27.36
C THR A 36 -31.45 14.78 27.93
N THR A 37 -30.66 15.43 27.06
CA THR A 37 -29.62 16.38 27.47
C THR A 37 -29.64 17.61 26.56
N SER A 38 -28.55 17.91 25.85
CA SER A 38 -28.43 19.01 24.90
C SER A 38 -27.68 18.51 23.66
N PRO A 39 -27.99 19.03 22.47
CA PRO A 39 -27.30 18.65 21.23
C PRO A 39 -25.77 18.81 21.32
N SER A 40 -25.32 19.88 21.99
CA SER A 40 -23.89 20.17 22.19
C SER A 40 -23.19 19.09 23.04
N ALA A 41 -23.82 18.64 24.13
CA ALA A 41 -23.27 17.57 24.96
C ALA A 41 -23.19 16.23 24.21
N VAL A 42 -24.24 15.88 23.46
CA VAL A 42 -24.25 14.64 22.66
C VAL A 42 -23.16 14.67 21.59
N TYR A 43 -22.97 15.79 20.89
CA TYR A 43 -21.88 15.95 19.92
C TYR A 43 -20.51 15.74 20.56
N ARG A 44 -20.25 16.35 21.72
CA ARG A 44 -18.96 16.24 22.42
C ARG A 44 -18.69 14.82 22.92
N THR A 45 -19.69 14.12 23.44
CA THR A 45 -19.53 12.72 23.86
C THR A 45 -19.40 11.76 22.67
N LEU A 46 -20.14 11.99 21.58
CA LEU A 46 -20.06 11.17 20.36
C LEU A 46 -18.72 11.34 19.64
N THR A 47 -18.12 12.51 19.74
CA THR A 47 -16.75 12.80 19.25
C THR A 47 -15.66 12.45 20.26
N LEU A 48 -16.01 11.77 21.37
CA LEU A 48 -15.08 11.32 22.41
C LEU A 48 -14.32 12.47 23.10
N ILE A 49 -14.84 13.69 23.05
CA ILE A 49 -14.27 14.88 23.71
C ILE A 49 -14.55 14.83 25.22
N ASP A 50 -15.77 14.45 25.61
CA ASP A 50 -16.20 14.35 27.01
C ASP A 50 -16.64 12.92 27.35
N ALA A 51 -16.49 12.51 28.61
CA ALA A 51 -16.89 11.19 29.09
C ALA A 51 -18.42 11.03 29.14
N PRO A 52 -18.98 9.84 28.83
CA PRO A 52 -20.41 9.62 28.87
C PRO A 52 -20.93 9.50 30.31
N GLU A 53 -21.89 10.37 30.67
CA GLU A 53 -22.47 10.38 32.03
C GLU A 53 -23.66 9.41 32.19
N HIS A 54 -24.33 9.02 31.09
CA HIS A 54 -25.53 8.17 31.11
C HIS A 54 -25.49 7.09 30.01
N VAL A 55 -26.29 6.02 30.15
CA VAL A 55 -26.27 4.84 29.25
C VAL A 55 -26.46 5.19 27.77
N LEU A 56 -27.33 6.15 27.44
CA LEU A 56 -27.53 6.63 26.06
C LEU A 56 -26.28 7.31 25.47
N LEU A 57 -25.56 8.08 26.29
CA LEU A 57 -24.31 8.73 25.92
C LEU A 57 -23.16 7.72 25.81
N TRP A 58 -23.19 6.65 26.63
CA TRP A 58 -22.24 5.54 26.52
C TRP A 58 -22.41 4.78 25.19
N ILE A 59 -23.66 4.48 24.80
CA ILE A 59 -23.95 3.86 23.49
C ILE A 59 -23.50 4.79 22.35
N ALA A 60 -23.78 6.09 22.44
CA ALA A 60 -23.33 7.07 21.44
C ALA A 60 -21.79 7.14 21.33
N SER A 61 -21.08 7.04 22.45
CA SER A 61 -19.62 6.99 22.50
C SER A 61 -19.05 5.74 21.84
N VAL A 62 -19.62 4.56 22.12
CA VAL A 62 -19.24 3.29 21.46
C VAL A 62 -19.48 3.35 19.95
N VAL A 63 -20.60 3.93 19.53
CA VAL A 63 -20.92 4.12 18.10
C VAL A 63 -19.95 5.09 17.43
N GLY A 64 -19.58 6.19 18.10
CA GLY A 64 -18.55 7.12 17.62
C GLY A 64 -17.19 6.43 17.43
N TRP A 65 -16.81 5.57 18.37
CA TRP A 65 -15.58 4.78 18.30
C TRP A 65 -15.57 3.77 17.16
N LEU A 66 -16.72 3.18 16.82
CA LEU A 66 -16.86 2.23 15.69
C LEU A 66 -17.00 2.92 14.33
N ALA A 67 -17.62 4.11 14.30
CA ALA A 67 -17.85 4.86 13.07
C ALA A 67 -16.54 5.33 12.43
N VAL A 68 -15.57 5.80 13.24
CA VAL A 68 -14.29 6.32 12.72
C VAL A 68 -13.48 5.24 11.98
N PRO A 69 -13.19 4.06 12.56
CA PRO A 69 -12.52 2.96 11.85
C PRO A 69 -13.31 2.42 10.66
N ALA A 70 -14.66 2.39 10.74
CA ALA A 70 -15.49 1.91 9.63
C ALA A 70 -15.42 2.85 8.43
N VAL A 71 -15.46 4.17 8.65
CA VAL A 71 -15.33 5.18 7.59
C VAL A 71 -13.91 5.17 7.00
N ILE A 72 -12.88 5.18 7.84
CA ILE A 72 -11.48 5.13 7.39
C ILE A 72 -11.20 3.82 6.64
N GLY A 73 -11.64 2.69 7.19
CA GLY A 73 -11.49 1.36 6.60
C GLY A 73 -12.24 1.21 5.28
N GLY A 74 -13.45 1.76 5.16
CA GLY A 74 -14.22 1.79 3.91
C GLY A 74 -13.53 2.60 2.81
N VAL A 75 -13.02 3.79 3.14
CA VAL A 75 -12.27 4.63 2.19
C VAL A 75 -10.95 3.97 1.79
N ALA A 76 -10.18 3.47 2.75
CA ALA A 76 -8.92 2.78 2.49
C ALA A 76 -9.13 1.52 1.63
N GLY A 77 -10.14 0.72 1.96
CA GLY A 77 -10.52 -0.47 1.20
C GLY A 77 -10.92 -0.14 -0.24
N HIS A 78 -11.69 0.93 -0.46
CA HIS A 78 -12.05 1.38 -1.80
C HIS A 78 -10.84 1.85 -2.61
N VAL A 79 -9.92 2.63 -2.02
CA VAL A 79 -8.69 3.07 -2.68
C VAL A 79 -7.84 1.87 -3.09
N ILE A 80 -7.66 0.91 -2.18
CA ILE A 80 -6.90 -0.33 -2.44
C ILE A 80 -7.57 -1.16 -3.53
N ALA A 81 -8.89 -1.37 -3.46
CA ALA A 81 -9.64 -2.13 -4.48
C ALA A 81 -9.57 -1.47 -5.86
N THR A 82 -9.67 -0.14 -5.93
CA THR A 82 -9.57 0.61 -7.18
C THR A 82 -8.17 0.52 -7.78
N ARG A 83 -7.13 0.58 -6.95
CA ARG A 83 -5.74 0.33 -7.37
C ARG A 83 -5.59 -1.09 -7.92
N ILE A 84 -6.05 -2.11 -7.20
CA ILE A 84 -5.96 -3.52 -7.63
C ILE A 84 -6.71 -3.77 -8.95
N GLN A 85 -7.91 -3.20 -9.13
CA GLN A 85 -8.67 -3.35 -10.38
C GLN A 85 -8.02 -2.62 -11.55
N SER A 86 -7.48 -1.42 -11.33
CA SER A 86 -6.68 -0.71 -12.34
C SER A 86 -5.45 -1.53 -12.73
N VAL A 87 -4.91 -2.31 -11.77
CA VAL A 87 -3.77 -3.19 -11.98
C VAL A 87 -4.16 -4.42 -12.79
N LYS A 88 -5.28 -5.09 -12.52
CA LYS A 88 -5.70 -6.25 -13.32
C LYS A 88 -6.04 -5.93 -14.79
N ALA A 89 -6.30 -4.67 -15.12
CA ALA A 89 -6.70 -4.26 -16.47
C ALA A 89 -5.54 -4.04 -17.47
N MET A 90 -4.29 -3.93 -17.01
CA MET A 90 -3.12 -3.86 -17.90
C MET A 90 -2.65 -5.27 -18.26
N SER A 91 -3.01 -5.75 -19.45
CA SER A 91 -2.51 -7.02 -19.96
C SER A 91 -0.99 -6.97 -20.12
N THR A 92 -0.31 -8.07 -19.78
CA THR A 92 1.11 -8.30 -20.04
C THR A 92 1.50 -8.10 -21.51
N SER A 93 0.54 -8.20 -22.45
CA SER A 93 0.73 -7.87 -23.87
C SER A 93 0.72 -6.38 -24.20
N ALA A 94 0.14 -5.51 -23.34
CA ALA A 94 0.16 -4.05 -23.50
C ALA A 94 1.48 -3.43 -23.01
N LEU A 95 2.11 -4.06 -22.01
CA LEU A 95 3.42 -3.73 -21.42
C LEU A 95 4.56 -3.66 -22.46
N PHE A 96 4.44 -4.36 -23.60
CA PHE A 96 5.46 -4.42 -24.64
C PHE A 96 5.03 -3.81 -25.98
N ARG A 97 3.83 -3.21 -26.09
CA ARG A 97 3.13 -3.08 -27.38
C ARG A 97 3.50 -1.94 -28.32
N ARG A 98 4.58 -1.18 -28.12
CA ARG A 98 5.14 -0.29 -29.16
C ARG A 98 6.49 0.26 -28.72
N ARG A 99 7.57 -0.36 -29.20
CA ARG A 99 8.93 0.21 -29.07
C ARG A 99 9.42 0.59 -30.46
N GLY A 100 9.90 1.82 -30.60
CA GLY A 100 10.56 2.30 -31.82
C GLY A 100 11.87 1.57 -32.08
N TRP A 101 12.35 1.60 -33.33
CA TRP A 101 13.56 0.90 -33.77
C TRP A 101 14.81 1.26 -32.96
N GLY A 102 14.98 2.53 -32.56
CA GLY A 102 16.11 2.97 -31.72
C GLY A 102 16.15 2.34 -30.32
N ALA A 103 15.00 2.00 -29.73
CA ALA A 103 14.93 1.34 -28.42
C ALA A 103 15.20 -0.17 -28.51
N ARG A 104 15.08 -0.78 -29.71
CA ARG A 104 15.44 -2.19 -29.94
C ARG A 104 16.94 -2.41 -30.05
N LEU A 105 17.70 -1.40 -30.48
CA LEU A 105 19.14 -1.49 -30.69
C LEU A 105 19.97 -1.22 -29.43
N ARG A 106 19.38 -0.71 -28.35
CA ARG A 106 20.09 -0.52 -27.07
C ARG A 106 20.25 -1.88 -26.36
N PRO A 107 21.47 -2.26 -25.94
CA PRO A 107 21.70 -3.50 -25.21
C PRO A 107 20.90 -3.48 -23.90
N PRO A 108 20.46 -4.65 -23.40
CA PRO A 108 19.77 -4.73 -22.12
C PRO A 108 20.68 -4.20 -21.00
N SER A 109 20.12 -3.32 -20.16
CA SER A 109 20.77 -2.91 -18.92
C SER A 109 20.93 -4.11 -17.99
N ARG A 110 22.06 -4.18 -17.29
CA ARG A 110 22.36 -5.23 -16.32
C ARG A 110 21.99 -4.75 -14.93
N ILE A 111 21.39 -5.62 -14.14
CA ILE A 111 21.20 -5.38 -12.71
C ILE A 111 22.58 -5.19 -12.08
N ASP A 112 22.74 -4.15 -11.26
CA ASP A 112 24.03 -3.88 -10.62
C ASP A 112 24.39 -4.99 -9.65
N TYR A 113 25.69 -5.28 -9.61
CA TYR A 113 26.29 -6.16 -8.63
C TYR A 113 26.31 -5.46 -7.26
N LEU A 114 25.85 -6.14 -6.20
CA LEU A 114 25.81 -5.58 -4.84
C LEU A 114 27.18 -5.11 -4.34
N GLY A 115 28.27 -5.74 -4.79
CA GLY A 115 29.63 -5.32 -4.42
C GLY A 115 29.99 -3.91 -4.92
N ALA A 116 29.31 -3.39 -5.93
CA ALA A 116 29.49 -2.00 -6.35
C ALA A 116 29.01 -1.01 -5.27
N TYR A 117 27.98 -1.38 -4.50
CA TYR A 117 27.44 -0.56 -3.42
C TYR A 117 28.32 -0.55 -2.17
N PHE A 118 29.25 -1.50 -2.04
CA PHE A 118 30.20 -1.55 -0.92
C PHE A 118 31.15 -0.35 -0.89
N HIS A 119 31.49 0.20 -2.06
CA HIS A 119 32.28 1.42 -2.21
C HIS A 119 31.42 2.64 -2.58
N GLY A 120 30.10 2.51 -2.45
CA GLY A 120 29.13 3.56 -2.80
C GLY A 120 28.97 4.61 -1.71
N THR A 121 27.87 5.33 -1.78
CA THR A 121 27.42 6.30 -0.77
C THR A 121 27.18 5.64 0.59
N LEU A 122 27.12 6.44 1.67
CA LEU A 122 26.83 5.92 3.01
C LEU A 122 25.53 5.09 3.06
N ALA A 123 24.47 5.55 2.38
CA ALA A 123 23.19 4.84 2.32
C ALA A 123 23.30 3.48 1.59
N GLU A 124 24.18 3.39 0.59
CA GLU A 124 24.47 2.16 -0.14
C GLU A 124 25.23 1.17 0.72
N GLN A 125 26.23 1.66 1.46
CA GLN A 125 26.99 0.85 2.41
C GLN A 125 26.11 0.32 3.54
N GLU A 126 25.26 1.17 4.13
CA GLU A 126 24.30 0.75 5.16
C GLU A 126 23.31 -0.30 4.64
N PHE A 127 22.87 -0.17 3.39
CA PHE A 127 22.04 -1.18 2.76
C PHE A 127 22.79 -2.51 2.59
N VAL A 128 24.03 -2.49 2.10
CA VAL A 128 24.85 -3.69 1.94
C VAL A 128 25.11 -4.36 3.29
N ASP A 129 25.40 -3.58 4.34
CA ASP A 129 25.59 -4.12 5.68
C ASP A 129 24.31 -4.79 6.19
N ALA A 130 23.16 -4.15 6.07
CA ALA A 130 21.89 -4.75 6.49
C ALA A 130 21.53 -5.98 5.63
N PHE A 131 21.59 -5.84 4.31
CA PHE A 131 21.10 -6.84 3.38
C PHE A 131 22.04 -8.04 3.27
N VAL A 132 23.34 -7.81 3.12
CA VAL A 132 24.31 -8.90 2.96
C VAL A 132 24.75 -9.43 4.32
N ARG A 133 25.24 -8.57 5.23
CA ARG A 133 25.81 -9.05 6.50
C ARG A 133 24.74 -9.51 7.48
N VAL A 134 23.64 -8.78 7.65
CA VAL A 134 22.60 -9.15 8.63
C VAL A 134 21.63 -10.17 8.04
N ALA A 135 20.95 -9.87 6.94
CA ALA A 135 19.89 -10.74 6.41
C ALA A 135 20.40 -12.02 5.72
N HIS A 136 21.59 -11.99 5.13
CA HIS A 136 22.19 -13.14 4.45
C HIS A 136 23.47 -13.65 5.14
N ARG A 137 23.76 -13.21 6.37
CA ARG A 137 24.92 -13.68 7.17
C ARG A 137 26.25 -13.62 6.42
N ASN A 138 26.44 -12.56 5.64
CA ASN A 138 27.61 -12.31 4.81
C ASN A 138 27.78 -13.28 3.61
N ASP A 139 26.72 -14.02 3.22
CA ASP A 139 26.69 -14.79 1.97
C ASP A 139 26.36 -13.87 0.78
N TRP A 140 27.42 -13.47 0.06
CA TRP A 140 27.33 -12.55 -1.07
C TRP A 140 26.64 -13.16 -2.29
N ASN A 141 26.82 -14.46 -2.54
CA ASN A 141 26.24 -15.12 -3.70
C ASN A 141 24.73 -15.24 -3.52
N MET A 142 24.29 -15.70 -2.35
CA MET A 142 22.88 -15.79 -2.03
C MET A 142 22.21 -14.41 -1.99
N ALA A 143 22.89 -13.40 -1.43
CA ALA A 143 22.39 -12.03 -1.42
C ALA A 143 22.25 -11.45 -2.84
N GLN A 144 23.21 -11.70 -3.74
CA GLN A 144 23.15 -11.26 -5.13
C GLN A 144 21.99 -11.92 -5.88
N ASP A 145 21.82 -13.24 -5.75
CA ASP A 145 20.70 -13.96 -6.37
C ASP A 145 19.35 -13.41 -5.90
N HIS A 146 19.22 -13.16 -4.59
CA HIS A 146 17.99 -12.61 -4.03
C HIS A 146 17.75 -11.16 -4.43
N TRP A 147 18.80 -10.36 -4.56
CA TRP A 147 18.74 -9.00 -5.08
C TRP A 147 18.21 -8.98 -6.52
N GLU A 148 18.71 -9.87 -7.38
CA GLU A 148 18.23 -9.98 -8.76
C GLU A 148 16.77 -10.43 -8.84
N VAL A 149 16.36 -11.38 -8.00
CA VAL A 149 14.95 -11.80 -7.89
C VAL A 149 14.07 -10.63 -7.48
N LEU A 150 14.44 -9.89 -6.43
CA LEU A 150 13.67 -8.75 -5.95
C LEU A 150 13.55 -7.66 -7.00
N ILE A 151 14.64 -7.30 -7.70
CA ILE A 151 14.57 -6.31 -8.77
C ILE A 151 13.70 -6.81 -9.92
N ARG A 152 13.84 -8.07 -10.34
CA ARG A 152 13.03 -8.64 -11.43
C ARG A 152 11.54 -8.59 -11.08
N ASP A 153 11.19 -8.93 -9.84
CA ASP A 153 9.81 -8.91 -9.37
C ASP A 153 9.31 -7.45 -9.29
N THR A 154 10.13 -6.52 -8.78
CA THR A 154 9.84 -5.09 -8.77
C THR A 154 9.62 -4.55 -10.19
N MET A 155 10.51 -4.83 -11.15
CA MET A 155 10.38 -4.43 -12.56
C MET A 155 9.14 -5.03 -13.23
N SER A 156 8.67 -6.18 -12.76
CA SER A 156 7.46 -6.84 -13.25
C SER A 156 6.18 -6.19 -12.72
N THR A 157 6.28 -5.22 -11.81
CA THR A 157 5.13 -4.44 -11.33
C THR A 157 4.74 -3.34 -12.32
N GLN A 158 3.46 -2.96 -12.31
CA GLN A 158 2.91 -2.09 -13.34
C GLN A 158 3.37 -0.64 -13.29
N GLN A 159 3.88 -0.18 -12.15
CA GLN A 159 4.44 1.15 -12.02
C GLN A 159 5.63 1.36 -12.97
N PHE A 160 6.37 0.29 -13.32
CA PHE A 160 7.48 0.35 -14.26
C PHE A 160 7.10 -0.03 -15.69
N ALA A 161 5.82 -0.33 -15.95
CA ALA A 161 5.35 -0.87 -17.22
C ALA A 161 5.55 0.05 -18.42
N LYS A 162 5.49 1.37 -18.17
CA LYS A 162 5.53 2.42 -19.19
C LYS A 162 6.90 3.08 -19.30
N LEU A 163 7.85 2.68 -18.46
CA LEU A 163 9.18 3.27 -18.42
C LEU A 163 10.07 2.66 -19.49
N ASP A 164 11.04 3.44 -19.96
CA ASP A 164 12.14 2.90 -20.76
C ASP A 164 12.91 1.83 -19.97
N ARG A 165 13.55 0.88 -20.63
CA ARG A 165 14.24 -0.24 -19.95
C ARG A 165 15.28 0.24 -18.92
N HIS A 166 16.07 1.25 -19.25
CA HIS A 166 17.10 1.76 -18.34
C HIS A 166 16.49 2.54 -17.18
N GLU A 167 15.42 3.29 -17.46
CA GLU A 167 14.65 4.02 -16.45
C GLU A 167 13.94 3.06 -15.49
N CYS A 168 13.30 2.03 -16.05
CA CYS A 168 12.66 0.93 -15.35
C CYS A 168 13.64 0.26 -14.39
N LEU A 169 14.83 -0.13 -14.89
CA LEU A 169 15.83 -0.77 -14.06
C LEU A 169 16.31 0.15 -12.94
N ARG A 170 16.71 1.39 -13.26
CA ARG A 170 17.22 2.33 -12.27
C ARG A 170 16.21 2.61 -11.16
N GLN A 171 14.97 2.94 -11.54
CA GLN A 171 13.93 3.18 -10.55
C GLN A 171 13.56 1.91 -9.78
N ALA A 172 13.56 0.74 -10.42
CA ALA A 172 13.31 -0.53 -9.73
C ALA A 172 14.41 -0.83 -8.71
N GLN A 173 15.67 -0.57 -9.01
CA GLN A 173 16.78 -0.74 -8.05
C GLN A 173 16.63 0.20 -6.86
N ASP A 174 16.33 1.48 -7.09
CA ASP A 174 16.13 2.45 -6.03
C ASP A 174 14.96 2.08 -5.10
N VAL A 175 13.81 1.75 -5.69
CA VAL A 175 12.61 1.34 -4.97
C VAL A 175 12.86 0.03 -4.21
N THR A 176 13.51 -0.95 -4.84
CA THR A 176 13.81 -2.24 -4.20
C THR A 176 14.75 -2.05 -3.02
N ARG A 177 15.79 -1.22 -3.14
CA ARG A 177 16.72 -0.90 -2.04
C ARG A 177 15.98 -0.29 -0.83
N ILE A 178 15.09 0.68 -1.09
CA ILE A 178 14.28 1.32 -0.04
C ILE A 178 13.40 0.29 0.68
N HIS A 179 12.73 -0.60 -0.06
CA HIS A 179 11.82 -1.58 0.53
C HIS A 179 12.52 -2.79 1.17
N ALA A 180 13.68 -3.19 0.66
CA ALA A 180 14.45 -4.31 1.17
C ALA A 180 15.22 -3.97 2.45
N ARG A 181 15.52 -2.68 2.70
CA ARG A 181 16.30 -2.26 3.87
C ARG A 181 15.61 -2.53 5.22
N PRO A 182 14.34 -2.13 5.47
CA PRO A 182 13.70 -2.38 6.76
C PRO A 182 13.66 -3.86 7.19
N PRO A 183 13.26 -4.84 6.35
CA PRO A 183 13.32 -6.24 6.74
C PRO A 183 14.76 -6.72 6.90
N ALA A 184 15.70 -6.21 6.11
CA ALA A 184 17.10 -6.59 6.23
C ALA A 184 17.73 -6.19 7.57
N LEU A 185 17.34 -5.03 8.12
CA LEU A 185 17.79 -4.55 9.43
C LEU A 185 17.37 -5.50 10.57
N VAL A 186 16.27 -6.23 10.42
CA VAL A 186 15.82 -7.25 11.37
C VAL A 186 16.26 -8.67 10.99
N GLY A 187 17.22 -8.80 10.05
CA GLY A 187 17.79 -10.08 9.63
C GLY A 187 16.88 -10.91 8.73
N LEU A 188 15.94 -10.28 8.02
CA LEU A 188 15.01 -10.95 7.12
C LEU A 188 15.25 -10.54 5.67
N CYS A 189 15.15 -11.51 4.77
CA CYS A 189 15.05 -11.29 3.33
C CYS A 189 13.73 -11.87 2.84
N LEU A 190 12.97 -11.09 2.06
CA LEU A 190 11.66 -11.48 1.54
C LEU A 190 11.73 -12.77 0.71
N VAL A 191 12.82 -12.95 -0.06
CA VAL A 191 13.04 -14.16 -0.88
C VAL A 191 13.36 -15.36 0.00
N CYS A 192 14.23 -15.20 1.02
CA CYS A 192 14.51 -16.26 1.99
C CYS A 192 13.24 -16.73 2.71
N VAL A 193 12.40 -15.78 3.14
CA VAL A 193 11.16 -16.09 3.86
C VAL A 193 10.16 -16.80 2.95
N ALA A 194 9.99 -16.34 1.70
CA ALA A 194 9.07 -16.95 0.75
C ALA A 194 9.50 -18.37 0.30
N ARG A 195 10.78 -18.71 0.40
CA ARG A 195 11.33 -20.03 0.04
C ARG A 195 11.42 -21.01 1.21
N LYS A 196 11.11 -20.58 2.44
CA LYS A 196 11.04 -21.52 3.58
C LYS A 196 9.79 -22.40 3.39
N PRO A 197 9.93 -23.73 3.49
CA PRO A 197 8.81 -24.67 3.38
C PRO A 197 7.79 -24.48 4.51
#